data_AF-A0A7K4CZI7-F1
#
_entry.id   AF-A0A7K4CZI7-F1
#
_cell.length_a   1.000
_cell.length_b   1.000
_cell.length_c   1.000
_cell.angle_alpha   90.00
_cell.angle_beta   90.00
_cell.angle_gamma   90.00
#
_symmetry.space_group_name_H-M   'P 1'
#
loop_
_entity.id
_entity.type
_entity.pdbx_description
1 polymer ?
#
loop_
_entity_poly.entity_id
_entity_poly.type
_entity_poly.pdbx_seq_one_letter_code
_entity_poly.pdbx_strand_id
1 'polypeptide(L)'
;LVPIIDEASCVRCNACVAVCPVTAISKNDEGKFVVNDVACKSCGLCMPACPTAAIQLKNFRDDQIRDEVLALAEKPKEGGHVHG
;
A
#
# COMPACT_ATOMS: atom_id res chain seq x y z
N LEU A 1 -9.45 -2.68 5.84
CA LEU A 1 -8.00 -2.50 5.58
C LEU A 1 -7.69 -1.01 5.61
N VAL A 2 -6.99 -0.52 6.62
CA VAL A 2 -6.71 0.92 6.76
C VAL A 2 -5.29 1.20 6.24
N PRO A 3 -5.07 2.25 5.43
CA PRO A 3 -3.74 2.62 4.99
C PRO A 3 -2.89 3.14 6.16
N ILE A 4 -1.60 2.84 6.11
CA ILE A 4 -0.57 3.41 6.96
C ILE A 4 0.30 4.37 6.14
N ILE A 5 0.86 5.38 6.80
CA ILE A 5 1.73 6.38 6.18
C ILE A 5 3.13 6.19 6.74
N ASP A 6 4.10 5.91 5.87
CA ASP A 6 5.51 5.90 6.20
C ASP A 6 6.03 7.34 6.29
N GLU A 7 6.31 7.78 7.51
CA GLU A 7 6.80 9.12 7.79
C GLU A 7 8.19 9.38 7.20
N ALA A 8 9.01 8.36 6.96
CA ALA A 8 10.32 8.54 6.34
C ALA A 8 10.21 8.94 4.86
N SER A 9 9.21 8.41 4.16
CA SER A 9 8.97 8.68 2.73
C SER A 9 7.95 9.80 2.49
N CYS A 10 7.24 10.25 3.52
CA CYS A 10 6.17 11.23 3.40
C CYS A 10 6.71 12.68 3.27
N VAL A 11 6.48 13.29 2.10
CA VAL A 11 6.89 14.68 1.80
C VAL A 11 5.82 15.74 2.14
N ARG A 12 4.76 15.37 2.87
CA ARG A 12 3.70 16.29 3.35
C ARG A 12 2.98 17.10 2.25
N CYS A 13 2.85 16.55 1.04
CA CYS A 13 2.31 17.25 -0.15
C CYS A 13 0.78 17.42 -0.21
N ASN A 14 0.01 16.87 0.74
CA ASN A 14 -1.47 16.89 0.78
C ASN A 14 -2.21 16.12 -0.33
N ALA A 15 -1.53 15.44 -1.25
CA ALA A 15 -2.22 14.70 -2.32
C ALA A 15 -3.23 13.67 -1.77
N CYS A 16 -2.87 12.94 -0.71
CA CYS A 16 -3.74 11.96 -0.06
C CYS A 16 -5.00 12.56 0.59
N VAL A 17 -4.90 13.78 1.12
CA VAL A 17 -6.04 14.52 1.70
C VAL A 17 -7.00 14.94 0.59
N ALA A 18 -6.46 15.48 -0.51
CA ALA A 18 -7.25 15.99 -1.63
C ALA A 18 -8.09 14.91 -2.33
N VAL A 19 -7.58 13.67 -2.40
CA VAL A 19 -8.30 12.56 -3.06
C VAL A 19 -9.21 11.77 -2.13
N CYS A 20 -9.23 12.04 -0.82
CA CYS A 20 -10.02 11.26 0.11
C CYS A 20 -11.50 11.70 0.09
N PRO A 21 -12.44 10.90 -0.45
CA PRO A 21 -13.83 11.33 -0.62
C PRO A 21 -14.59 11.46 0.70
N VAL A 22 -14.05 10.86 1.77
CA VAL A 22 -14.64 10.83 3.11
C VAL A 22 -13.80 11.56 4.15
N THR A 23 -12.82 12.37 3.70
CA THR A 23 -11.97 13.20 4.58
C THR A 23 -11.36 12.44 5.77
N ALA A 24 -11.03 11.17 5.57
CA ALA A 24 -10.46 10.31 6.60
C ALA A 24 -8.96 10.58 6.87
N ILE A 25 -8.29 11.43 6.08
CA ILE A 25 -6.87 11.76 6.26
C ILE A 25 -6.74 13.24 6.62
N SER A 26 -6.00 13.54 7.68
CA SER A 26 -5.79 14.91 8.18
C SER A 26 -4.38 15.08 8.76
N LYS A 27 -3.95 16.33 9.00
CA LYS A 27 -2.69 16.61 9.71
C LYS A 27 -2.93 16.69 11.21
N ASN A 28 -2.07 16.06 12.00
CA ASN A 28 -2.02 16.27 13.44
C ASN A 28 -1.22 17.55 13.80
N ASP A 29 -1.09 17.83 15.09
CA ASP A 29 -0.38 19.02 15.60
C ASP A 29 1.12 19.05 15.26
N GLU A 30 1.72 17.89 14.97
CA GLU A 30 3.11 17.76 14.52
C GLU A 30 3.25 17.89 12.99
N GLY A 31 2.16 18.13 12.26
CA GLY A 31 2.14 18.19 10.80
C GLY A 31 2.30 16.84 10.11
N LYS A 32 2.16 15.73 10.83
CA LYS A 32 2.14 14.36 10.28
C LYS A 32 0.74 14.04 9.78
N PHE A 33 0.63 13.25 8.72
CA PHE A 33 -0.67 12.81 8.26
C PHE A 33 -1.14 11.61 9.09
N VAL A 34 -2.38 11.69 9.57
CA VAL A 34 -3.04 10.65 10.34
C VAL A 34 -4.31 10.21 9.63
N VAL A 35 -4.61 8.92 9.73
CA VAL A 35 -5.81 8.31 9.14
C VAL A 35 -6.81 8.05 10.27
N ASN A 36 -8.06 8.46 10.09
CA ASN A 36 -9.16 8.10 10.95
C ASN A 36 -9.73 6.73 10.50
N ASP A 37 -9.40 5.70 11.26
CA ASP A 37 -9.79 4.31 11.00
C ASP A 37 -11.31 4.11 10.92
N VAL A 38 -12.08 4.88 11.70
CA VAL A 38 -13.55 4.78 11.74
C VAL A 38 -14.19 5.40 10.49
N ALA A 39 -13.62 6.50 9.99
CA ALA A 39 -14.11 7.17 8.79
C ALA A 39 -13.65 6.48 7.50
N CYS A 40 -12.46 5.88 7.51
CA CYS A 40 -11.83 5.31 6.32
C CYS A 40 -12.66 4.16 5.72
N LYS A 41 -12.98 4.28 4.42
CA LYS A 41 -13.76 3.28 3.66
C LYS A 41 -12.89 2.30 2.85
N SER A 42 -11.58 2.28 3.09
CA SER A 42 -10.66 1.37 2.39
C SER A 42 -10.72 1.47 0.85
N CYS A 43 -11.07 2.64 0.29
CA CYS A 43 -11.23 2.82 -1.16
C CYS A 43 -9.92 2.80 -1.95
N GLY A 44 -8.77 2.98 -1.28
CA GLY A 44 -7.44 2.86 -1.88
C GLY A 44 -6.95 4.06 -2.71
N LEU A 45 -7.77 5.09 -2.94
CA LEU A 45 -7.41 6.25 -3.77
C LEU A 45 -6.17 7.02 -3.32
N CYS A 46 -5.87 7.01 -2.02
CA CYS A 46 -4.70 7.70 -1.45
C CYS A 46 -3.36 7.09 -1.89
N MET A 47 -3.32 5.79 -2.20
CA MET A 47 -2.08 5.09 -2.59
C MET A 47 -1.53 5.58 -3.93
N PRO A 48 -2.27 5.51 -5.07
CA PRO A 48 -1.77 6.01 -6.34
C PRO A 48 -1.61 7.53 -6.38
N ALA A 49 -2.28 8.26 -5.48
CA ALA A 49 -2.12 9.70 -5.35
C ALA A 49 -0.82 10.10 -4.63
N CYS A 50 -0.19 9.18 -3.89
CA CYS A 50 1.04 9.49 -3.17
C CYS A 50 2.25 9.43 -4.12
N PRO A 51 2.91 10.57 -4.42
CA PRO A 51 4.00 10.59 -5.40
C PRO A 51 5.27 9.88 -4.91
N THR A 52 5.39 9.64 -3.61
CA THR A 52 6.55 8.97 -2.99
C THR A 52 6.25 7.55 -2.53
N ALA A 53 5.06 7.02 -2.87
CA ALA A 53 4.61 5.69 -2.45
C ALA A 53 4.64 5.46 -0.91
N ALA A 54 4.56 6.55 -0.13
CA ALA A 54 4.60 6.51 1.33
C ALA A 54 3.33 5.91 1.97
N ILE A 55 2.30 5.57 1.19
CA ILE A 55 1.03 5.05 1.70
C ILE A 55 0.88 3.59 1.28
N GLN A 56 0.71 2.72 2.28
CA GLN A 56 0.66 1.27 2.11
C GLN A 56 -0.54 0.70 2.89
N LEU A 57 -1.06 -0.47 2.51
CA LEU A 57 -2.08 -1.16 3.30
C LEU A 57 -1.43 -1.90 4.48
N LYS A 58 -1.99 -1.72 5.68
CA LYS A 58 -1.58 -2.49 6.86
C LYS A 58 -1.68 -4.00 6.54
N ASN A 59 -0.56 -4.72 6.67
CA ASN A 59 -0.39 -6.15 6.40
C ASN A 59 -0.32 -6.60 4.92
N PHE A 60 -0.34 -5.68 3.95
CA PHE A 60 -0.17 -5.99 2.53
C PHE A 60 0.84 -5.02 1.94
N ARG A 61 2.11 -5.21 2.31
CA ARG A 61 3.19 -4.42 1.70
C ARG A 61 3.44 -4.91 0.27
N ASP A 62 3.73 -3.98 -0.62
CA ASP A 62 3.93 -4.28 -2.05
C ASP A 62 5.00 -5.36 -2.31
N ASP A 63 6.06 -5.41 -1.50
CA ASP A 63 7.12 -6.42 -1.61
C ASP A 63 6.59 -7.85 -1.37
N GLN A 64 5.78 -8.03 -0.33
CA GLN A 64 5.23 -9.34 0.04
C GLN A 64 4.26 -9.86 -1.02
N ILE A 65 3.42 -8.98 -1.58
CA ILE A 65 2.46 -9.35 -2.62
C ILE A 65 3.17 -9.69 -3.93
N ARG A 66 4.18 -8.90 -4.31
CA ARG A 66 4.95 -9.14 -5.52
C ARG A 66 5.65 -10.50 -5.47
N ASP A 67 6.29 -10.82 -4.35
CA ASP A 67 7.03 -12.07 -4.20
C ASP A 67 6.10 -13.29 -4.30
N GLU A 68 4.89 -13.21 -3.73
CA GLU A 68 3.87 -14.25 -3.87
C GLU A 68 3.34 -14.38 -5.32
N VAL A 69 3.06 -13.26 -5.99
CA VAL A 69 2.62 -13.26 -7.40
C VAL A 69 3.69 -13.86 -8.32
N LEU A 70 4.98 -13.55 -8.07
CA LEU A 70 6.10 -14.14 -8.81
C LEU A 70 6.16 -15.66 -8.60
N ALA A 71 6.04 -16.12 -7.35
CA ALA A 71 6.05 -17.55 -7.04
C ALA A 71 4.91 -18.32 -7.71
N LEU A 72 3.73 -17.70 -7.87
CA LEU A 72 2.59 -18.29 -8.59
C LEU A 72 2.71 -18.20 -10.12
N ALA A 73 3.46 -17.22 -10.65
CA ALA A 73 3.63 -17.02 -12.09
C ALA A 73 4.67 -17.96 -12.72
N GLU A 74 5.57 -18.56 -11.93
CA GLU A 74 6.49 -19.58 -12.41
C GLU A 74 5.74 -20.89 -12.69
N LYS A 75 5.45 -21.16 -13.97
CA LYS A 75 4.87 -22.44 -14.41
C LYS A 75 5.79 -23.63 -14.03
N PRO A 76 5.22 -24.80 -13.63
CA PRO A 76 6.01 -26.00 -13.38
C PRO A 76 6.82 -26.39 -14.62
N LYS A 77 8.12 -26.69 -14.46
CA LYS A 77 8.89 -27.35 -15.53
C LYS A 77 8.35 -28.76 -15.73
N GLU A 78 7.84 -29.00 -16.93
CA GLU A 78 7.32 -30.27 -17.41
C GLU A 78 8.50 -31.18 -17.80
N GLY A 79 8.53 -32.41 -17.25
CA GLY A 79 9.17 -33.57 -17.88
C GLY A 79 10.63 -33.89 -17.53
N GLY A 80 10.87 -35.13 -17.11
CA GLY A 80 12.16 -35.80 -17.28
C GLY A 80 12.60 -36.75 -16.15
N HIS A 81 11.84 -37.80 -15.85
CA HIS A 81 12.40 -38.96 -15.14
C HIS A 81 13.14 -39.86 -16.14
N VAL A 82 14.46 -39.97 -15.97
CA VAL A 82 15.21 -41.19 -16.30
C VAL A 82 16.28 -41.35 -15.23
N HIS A 83 16.10 -42.33 -14.35
CA HIS A 83 17.18 -42.84 -13.51
C HIS A 83 17.52 -44.23 -14.05
N GLY A 84 18.78 -44.41 -14.45
CA GLY A 84 19.34 -45.69 -14.86
C GLY A 84 19.67 -46.59 -13.68
#